data_AF-A0A9J7ITZ9-F1
#
_entry.id   AF-A0A9J7ITZ9-F1
#
_cell.length_a   1.000
_cell.length_b   1.000
_cell.length_c   1.000
_cell.angle_alpha   90.00
_cell.angle_beta   90.00
_cell.angle_gamma   90.00
#
_symmetry.space_group_name_H-M   'P 1'
#
loop_
_entity.id
_entity.type
_entity.pdbx_description
1 polymer ?
#
loop_
_entity_poly.entity_id
_entity_poly.type
_entity_poly.pdbx_seq_one_letter_code
_entity_poly.pdbx_strand_id
1 'polypeptide(L)'
;MDNSLLVLVVLYSILSEAVSDQCKNDCPQEGKTICALSEKDRKYIMFPSECALKAYSACHNVELATTPIKFCINNEIKKFRRMYGESCPLFCPTHYRPVCGMNNMRSYMYKAFNNACYFDMLACRGDEMNEYTEVPLEFCQRHLMKNIFKEKVVVSGLHDYRDYHEY
;
A
#
# COMPACT_ATOMS: atom_id res chain seq x y z
N MET A 1 -37.16 43.70 13.34
CA MET A 1 -36.73 43.50 11.94
C MET A 1 -35.40 44.25 11.74
N ASP A 2 -34.43 44.10 12.62
CA ASP A 2 -33.48 42.99 12.82
C ASP A 2 -32.12 43.24 12.13
N ASN A 3 -31.59 44.47 12.30
CA ASN A 3 -30.20 44.81 11.97
C ASN A 3 -29.17 44.03 12.82
N SER A 4 -29.57 43.49 13.97
CA SER A 4 -28.70 42.66 14.81
C SER A 4 -28.41 41.29 14.20
N LEU A 5 -29.32 40.74 13.37
CA LEU A 5 -29.10 39.46 12.71
C LEU A 5 -28.06 39.58 11.58
N LEU A 6 -28.09 40.68 10.83
CA LEU A 6 -27.15 40.96 9.75
C LEU A 6 -25.71 41.13 10.25
N VAL A 7 -25.52 41.82 11.39
CA VAL A 7 -24.19 41.97 12.02
C VAL A 7 -23.65 40.63 12.51
N LEU A 8 -24.51 39.77 13.07
CA LEU A 8 -24.12 38.43 13.53
C LEU A 8 -23.74 37.50 12.37
N VAL A 9 -24.47 37.55 11.24
CA VAL A 9 -24.15 36.74 10.05
C VAL A 9 -22.82 37.20 9.43
N VAL A 10 -22.56 38.51 9.36
CA VAL A 10 -21.29 39.05 8.85
C VAL A 10 -20.11 38.65 9.75
N LEU A 11 -20.28 38.72 11.08
CA LEU A 11 -19.27 38.24 12.04
C LEU A 11 -19.02 36.73 11.93
N TYR A 12 -20.06 35.93 11.68
CA TYR A 12 -19.91 34.48 11.46
C TYR A 12 -19.18 34.15 10.15
N SER A 13 -19.41 34.92 9.07
CA SER A 13 -18.69 34.72 7.81
C SER A 13 -17.22 35.15 7.85
N ILE A 14 -16.82 36.05 8.76
CA ILE A 14 -15.40 36.45 8.90
C ILE A 14 -14.59 35.39 9.70
N LEU A 15 -15.26 34.51 10.46
CA LEU A 15 -14.59 33.52 11.31
C LEU A 15 -14.35 32.15 10.66
N SER A 16 -14.85 31.87 9.45
CA SER A 16 -14.74 30.54 8.84
C SER A 16 -13.63 30.35 7.80
N GLU A 17 -12.77 31.35 7.57
CA GLU A 17 -11.78 31.30 6.48
C GLU A 17 -10.38 31.69 6.97
N ALA A 18 -9.74 30.83 7.79
CA ALA A 18 -8.28 30.79 7.95
C ALA A 18 -7.80 29.52 8.70
N VAL A 19 -8.10 28.32 8.19
CA VAL A 19 -7.28 27.14 8.51
C VAL A 19 -6.74 26.59 7.19
N SER A 20 -5.89 27.39 6.55
CA SER A 20 -4.98 26.89 5.52
C SER A 20 -3.83 26.21 6.26
N ASP A 21 -3.97 24.90 6.42
CA ASP A 21 -3.05 23.95 7.06
C ASP A 21 -1.75 23.82 6.25
N GLN A 22 -1.01 24.91 6.04
CA GLN A 22 0.26 24.92 5.31
C GLN A 22 1.42 24.85 6.29
N CYS A 23 1.62 23.66 6.86
CA CYS A 23 2.90 23.32 7.46
C CYS A 23 3.95 23.32 6.33
N LYS A 24 4.75 24.38 6.26
CA LYS A 24 5.84 24.48 5.28
C LYS A 24 6.97 23.53 5.70
N ASN A 25 7.09 22.41 5.00
CA ASN A 25 8.10 21.40 5.27
C ASN A 25 9.32 21.61 4.37
N ASP A 26 10.17 22.58 4.71
CA ASP A 26 11.45 22.84 4.03
C ASP A 26 12.55 21.87 4.55
N CYS A 27 12.31 20.56 4.43
CA CYS A 27 13.25 19.54 4.90
C CYS A 27 14.01 18.89 3.74
N PRO A 28 15.34 18.72 3.84
CA PRO A 28 16.11 17.94 2.87
C PRO A 28 15.68 16.47 2.90
N GLN A 29 15.71 15.81 1.74
CA GLN A 29 15.48 14.37 1.68
C GLN A 29 16.73 13.61 2.12
N GLU A 30 16.76 13.18 3.37
CA GLU A 30 17.89 12.47 3.98
C GLU A 30 17.81 10.94 3.83
N GLY A 31 16.79 10.42 3.14
CA GLY A 31 16.66 8.99 2.80
C GLY A 31 16.37 8.04 3.97
N LYS A 32 16.31 8.54 5.21
CA LYS A 32 16.01 7.74 6.40
C LYS A 32 14.57 7.99 6.86
N THR A 33 13.67 7.09 6.46
CA THR A 33 12.28 7.12 6.92
C THR A 33 12.17 6.83 8.41
N ILE A 34 11.32 7.58 9.12
CA ILE A 34 11.07 7.42 10.56
C ILE A 34 9.60 7.09 10.78
N CYS A 35 9.33 6.18 11.71
CA CYS A 35 7.99 5.89 12.17
C CYS A 35 7.75 6.57 13.52
N ALA A 36 6.61 7.23 13.69
CA ALA A 36 6.21 7.81 14.97
C ALA A 36 4.76 7.46 15.32
N LEU A 37 4.48 7.42 16.63
CA LEU A 37 3.16 7.20 17.21
C LEU A 37 2.63 8.53 17.75
N SER A 38 1.47 8.96 17.26
CA SER A 38 0.65 9.99 17.91
C SER A 38 -0.12 9.32 19.05
N GLU A 39 0.18 9.69 20.29
CA GLU A 39 -0.55 9.16 21.46
C GLU A 39 -2.00 9.62 21.47
N LYS A 40 -2.23 10.88 21.08
CA LYS A 40 -3.55 11.50 21.00
C LYS A 40 -4.49 10.74 20.06
N ASP A 41 -3.99 10.40 18.87
CA ASP A 41 -4.79 9.73 17.83
C ASP A 41 -4.60 8.21 17.82
N ARG A 42 -3.72 7.68 18.68
CA ARG A 42 -3.26 6.28 18.69
C ARG A 42 -2.88 5.78 17.30
N LYS A 43 -2.22 6.63 16.52
CA LYS A 43 -1.96 6.42 15.09
C LYS A 43 -0.46 6.43 14.80
N TYR A 44 -0.01 5.47 14.01
CA TYR A 44 1.34 5.44 13.45
C TYR A 44 1.43 6.26 12.16
N ILE A 45 2.45 7.12 12.06
CA ILE A 45 2.69 8.03 10.94
C ILE A 45 4.15 7.87 10.49
N MET A 46 4.37 7.72 9.18
CA MET A 46 5.71 7.70 8.59
C MET A 46 6.12 9.10 8.15
N PHE A 47 7.37 9.44 8.43
CA PHE A 47 8.01 10.68 8.01
C PHE A 47 9.22 10.37 7.12
N PRO A 48 9.47 11.17 6.07
CA PRO A 48 10.61 10.95 5.17
C PRO A 48 11.96 11.23 5.83
N SER A 49 11.99 11.99 6.92
CA SER A 49 13.18 12.29 7.71
C SER A 49 12.81 12.73 9.14
N GLU A 50 13.82 12.85 10.00
CA GLU A 50 13.64 13.40 11.36
C GLU A 50 13.24 14.86 11.34
N CYS A 51 13.76 15.64 10.38
CA CYS A 51 13.35 17.02 10.14
C CYS A 51 11.84 17.10 9.91
N ALA A 52 11.30 16.25 9.03
CA ALA A 52 9.89 16.28 8.70
C ALA A 52 9.00 15.91 9.90
N LEU A 53 9.43 14.95 10.74
CA LEU A 53 8.75 14.61 11.98
C LEU A 53 8.69 15.80 12.93
N LYS A 54 9.83 16.46 13.18
CA LYS A 54 9.92 17.61 14.09
C LYS A 54 9.11 18.80 13.59
N ALA A 55 9.19 19.10 12.30
CA ALA A 55 8.42 20.16 11.66
C ALA A 55 6.90 19.93 11.82
N TYR A 56 6.45 18.69 11.59
CA TYR A 56 5.06 18.31 11.77
C TYR A 56 4.60 18.41 13.23
N SER A 57 5.39 17.88 14.17
CA SER A 57 5.10 17.93 15.61
C SER A 57 4.95 19.38 16.09
N ALA A 58 5.86 20.26 15.68
CA ALA A 58 5.80 21.68 15.99
C ALA A 58 4.59 22.38 15.35
N CYS A 59 4.30 22.08 14.08
CA CYS A 59 3.21 22.72 13.35
C CYS A 59 1.83 22.39 13.93
N HIS A 60 1.59 21.12 14.26
CA HIS A 60 0.30 20.67 14.78
C HIS A 60 0.23 20.65 16.31
N ASN A 61 1.32 21.02 16.99
CA ASN A 61 1.47 20.95 18.44
C ASN A 61 1.06 19.55 18.98
N VAL A 62 1.60 18.51 18.34
CA VAL A 62 1.33 17.11 18.67
C VAL A 62 2.60 16.42 19.13
N GLU A 63 2.50 15.65 20.20
CA GLU A 63 3.58 14.82 20.68
C GLU A 63 3.64 13.51 19.88
N LEU A 64 4.81 13.22 19.33
CA LEU A 64 5.06 12.06 18.50
C LEU A 64 6.23 11.25 19.07
N ALA A 65 5.94 10.02 19.49
CA ALA A 65 6.95 9.10 19.97
C ALA A 65 7.55 8.30 18.81
N THR A 66 8.86 8.38 18.58
CA THR A 66 9.52 7.55 17.56
C THR A 66 9.39 6.07 17.91
N THR A 67 9.06 5.25 16.93
CA THR A 67 8.91 3.80 17.09
C THR A 67 9.64 3.05 15.97
N PRO A 68 9.96 1.76 16.16
CA PRO A 68 10.48 0.93 15.08
C PRO A 68 9.59 0.95 13.83
N ILE A 69 10.19 1.04 12.64
CA ILE A 69 9.48 1.16 11.34
C ILE A 69 8.40 0.09 11.15
N LYS A 70 8.61 -1.14 11.66
CA LYS A 70 7.65 -2.24 11.61
C LYS A 70 6.25 -1.88 12.12
N PHE A 71 6.13 -0.95 13.07
CA PHE A 71 4.83 -0.56 13.62
C PHE A 71 4.01 0.26 12.62
N CYS A 72 4.64 1.17 11.88
CA CYS A 72 3.99 1.90 10.79
C CYS A 72 3.61 0.97 9.64
N ILE A 73 4.53 0.08 9.23
CA ILE A 73 4.26 -0.92 8.18
C ILE A 73 3.05 -1.78 8.59
N ASN A 74 3.07 -2.35 9.80
CA ASN A 74 1.97 -3.18 10.29
C ASN A 74 0.65 -2.41 10.42
N ASN A 75 0.70 -1.12 10.73
CA ASN A 75 -0.50 -0.28 10.79
C ASN A 75 -1.11 -0.06 9.40
N GLU A 76 -0.29 0.17 8.37
CA GLU A 76 -0.76 0.23 6.98
C GLU A 76 -1.31 -1.12 6.51
N ILE A 77 -0.62 -2.23 6.79
CA ILE A 77 -1.08 -3.60 6.47
C ILE A 77 -2.44 -3.88 7.15
N LYS A 78 -2.64 -3.48 8.40
CA LYS A 78 -3.94 -3.62 9.10
C LYS A 78 -5.07 -2.88 8.40
N LYS A 79 -4.81 -1.74 7.72
CA LYS A 79 -5.85 -1.07 6.92
C LYS A 79 -6.22 -1.91 5.69
N PHE A 80 -5.26 -2.53 5.02
CA PHE A 80 -5.53 -3.44 3.90
C PHE A 80 -6.33 -4.67 4.35
N ARG A 81 -6.03 -5.23 5.53
CA ARG A 81 -6.84 -6.33 6.10
C ARG A 81 -8.31 -5.94 6.30
N ARG A 82 -8.59 -4.67 6.64
CA ARG A 82 -9.98 -4.19 6.83
C ARG A 82 -10.81 -4.13 5.56
N MET A 83 -10.19 -4.16 4.37
CA MET A 83 -10.91 -4.18 3.09
C MET A 83 -11.73 -5.47 2.88
N TYR A 84 -11.34 -6.58 3.53
CA TYR A 84 -12.04 -7.87 3.49
C TYR A 84 -12.79 -8.23 4.79
N GLY A 85 -12.83 -7.32 5.78
CA GLY A 85 -13.30 -7.60 7.14
C GLY A 85 -12.25 -8.32 8.01
N GLU A 86 -12.59 -8.68 9.26
CA GLU A 86 -11.69 -9.46 10.14
C GLU A 86 -11.40 -10.88 9.63
N SER A 87 -12.11 -11.31 8.58
CA SER A 87 -12.06 -12.66 8.03
C SER A 87 -11.52 -12.65 6.61
N CYS A 88 -10.34 -13.24 6.40
CA CYS A 88 -9.82 -13.41 5.06
C CYS A 88 -10.72 -14.34 4.24
N PRO A 89 -10.85 -14.12 2.91
CA PRO A 89 -11.64 -14.99 2.06
C PRO A 89 -11.20 -16.45 2.25
N LEU A 90 -12.15 -17.33 2.55
CA LEU A 90 -11.92 -18.77 2.69
C LEU A 90 -12.01 -19.49 1.35
N PHE A 91 -12.82 -18.95 0.43
CA PHE A 91 -13.08 -19.49 -0.89
C PHE A 91 -12.78 -18.43 -1.94
N CYS A 92 -12.09 -18.84 -3.00
CA CYS A 92 -11.86 -18.01 -4.18
C CYS A 92 -12.51 -18.67 -5.40
N PRO A 93 -13.12 -17.88 -6.30
CA PRO A 93 -13.67 -18.41 -7.54
C PRO A 93 -12.54 -18.97 -8.42
N THR A 94 -12.89 -19.91 -9.30
CA THR A 94 -11.93 -20.55 -10.22
C THR A 94 -11.72 -19.77 -11.51
N HIS A 95 -12.36 -18.60 -11.67
CA HIS A 95 -12.16 -17.73 -12.84
C HIS A 95 -10.69 -17.30 -12.94
N TYR A 96 -10.07 -17.62 -14.08
CA TYR A 96 -8.67 -17.32 -14.35
C TYR A 96 -8.51 -15.88 -14.85
N ARG A 97 -7.93 -15.01 -14.02
CA ARG A 97 -7.57 -13.62 -14.34
C ARG A 97 -6.30 -13.27 -13.58
N PRO A 98 -5.12 -13.66 -14.10
CA PRO A 98 -3.93 -13.77 -13.28
C PRO A 98 -3.45 -12.41 -12.78
N VAL A 99 -2.82 -12.42 -11.60
CA VAL A 99 -2.17 -11.27 -10.96
C VAL A 99 -0.72 -11.67 -10.68
N CYS A 100 0.24 -10.78 -10.93
CA CYS A 100 1.64 -11.03 -10.58
C CYS A 100 2.00 -10.29 -9.29
N GLY A 101 2.54 -11.01 -8.32
CA GLY A 101 3.04 -10.45 -7.07
C GLY A 101 4.56 -10.58 -6.97
N MET A 102 5.23 -9.52 -6.54
CA MET A 102 6.63 -9.53 -6.12
C MET A 102 6.70 -9.69 -4.60
N ASN A 103 7.49 -10.63 -4.08
CA ASN A 103 7.62 -10.82 -2.64
C ASN A 103 8.37 -9.65 -1.98
N ASN A 104 7.81 -9.12 -0.90
CA ASN A 104 8.35 -7.93 -0.25
C ASN A 104 9.65 -8.20 0.53
N MET A 105 9.86 -9.43 1.03
CA MET A 105 11.11 -9.84 1.68
C MET A 105 12.18 -10.32 0.69
N ARG A 106 11.76 -10.90 -0.44
CA ARG A 106 12.63 -11.45 -1.47
C ARG A 106 12.25 -10.84 -2.82
N SER A 107 12.75 -9.63 -3.09
CA SER A 107 12.42 -8.83 -4.28
C SER A 107 12.70 -9.52 -5.63
N TYR A 108 13.54 -10.55 -5.65
CA TYR A 108 13.80 -11.37 -6.85
C TYR A 108 12.78 -12.51 -7.05
N MET A 109 11.81 -12.67 -6.15
CA MET A 109 10.82 -13.73 -6.19
C MET A 109 9.47 -13.18 -6.65
N TYR A 110 9.04 -13.64 -7.82
CA TYR A 110 7.76 -13.31 -8.43
C TYR A 110 6.84 -14.52 -8.44
N LYS A 111 5.56 -14.30 -8.17
CA LYS A 111 4.55 -15.35 -8.15
C LYS A 111 3.29 -14.90 -8.88
N ALA A 112 2.84 -15.70 -9.84
CA ALA A 112 1.54 -15.52 -10.45
C ALA A 112 0.45 -16.16 -9.58
N PHE A 113 -0.64 -15.44 -9.38
CA PHE A 113 -1.85 -15.90 -8.72
C PHE A 113 -2.94 -16.09 -9.77
N ASN A 114 -3.80 -17.09 -9.61
CA ASN A 114 -4.85 -17.41 -10.59
C ASN A 114 -5.86 -16.27 -10.76
N ASN A 115 -6.13 -15.53 -9.68
CA ASN A 115 -6.91 -14.31 -9.67
C ASN A 115 -6.61 -13.45 -8.45
N ALA A 116 -7.16 -12.24 -8.44
CA ALA A 116 -7.04 -11.28 -7.35
C ALA A 116 -7.48 -11.85 -6.00
N CYS A 117 -8.53 -12.67 -5.94
CA CYS A 117 -8.94 -13.28 -4.67
C CYS A 117 -7.83 -14.14 -4.04
N TYR A 118 -7.12 -14.95 -4.83
CA TYR A 118 -6.01 -15.75 -4.30
C TYR A 118 -4.81 -14.89 -3.86
N PHE A 119 -4.56 -13.77 -4.55
CA PHE A 119 -3.55 -12.79 -4.15
C PHE A 119 -3.91 -12.15 -2.81
N ASP A 120 -5.13 -11.64 -2.71
CA ASP A 120 -5.65 -10.95 -1.52
C ASP A 120 -5.82 -11.89 -0.32
N MET A 121 -6.23 -13.13 -0.55
CA MET A 121 -6.32 -14.17 0.48
C MET A 121 -4.98 -14.37 1.19
N LEU A 122 -3.89 -14.37 0.42
CA LEU A 122 -2.54 -14.57 0.95
C LEU A 122 -2.07 -13.34 1.73
N ALA A 123 -2.26 -12.15 1.16
CA ALA A 123 -1.94 -10.87 1.80
C ALA A 123 -2.73 -10.67 3.10
N CYS A 124 -4.00 -11.06 3.11
CA CYS A 124 -4.87 -10.95 4.28
C CYS A 124 -4.43 -11.90 5.41
N ARG A 125 -4.09 -13.16 5.09
CA ARG A 125 -3.72 -14.17 6.11
C ARG A 125 -2.42 -13.85 6.83
N GLY A 126 -1.58 -12.98 6.27
CA GLY A 126 -0.58 -12.28 7.05
C GLY A 126 0.57 -13.15 7.55
N ASP A 127 1.05 -14.04 6.68
CA ASP A 127 2.36 -14.66 6.87
C ASP A 127 3.41 -13.72 6.29
N GLU A 128 4.25 -13.13 7.14
CA GLU A 128 5.25 -12.10 6.78
C GLU A 128 6.21 -12.60 5.69
N MET A 129 6.45 -13.91 5.60
CA MET A 129 7.29 -14.52 4.55
C MET A 129 6.59 -14.56 3.18
N ASN A 130 5.28 -14.32 3.17
CA ASN A 130 4.38 -14.47 2.04
C ASN A 130 3.68 -13.14 1.70
N GLU A 131 4.28 -12.00 2.05
CA GLU A 131 3.79 -10.70 1.62
C GLU A 131 4.22 -10.43 0.17
N TYR A 132 3.25 -10.06 -0.69
CA TYR A 132 3.50 -9.73 -2.09
C TYR A 132 2.89 -8.36 -2.43
N THR A 133 3.60 -7.59 -3.25
CA THR A 133 3.08 -6.38 -3.89
C THR A 133 2.72 -6.68 -5.35
N GLU A 134 1.56 -6.22 -5.80
CA GLU A 134 1.15 -6.38 -7.20
C GLU A 134 2.12 -5.65 -8.13
N VAL A 135 2.56 -6.33 -9.18
CA VAL A 135 3.44 -5.81 -10.23
C VAL A 135 2.90 -6.22 -11.61
N PRO A 136 3.36 -5.58 -12.70
CA PRO A 136 2.95 -5.98 -14.05
C PRO A 136 3.14 -7.49 -14.30
N LEU A 137 2.21 -8.10 -15.03
CA LEU A 137 2.22 -9.53 -15.32
C LEU A 137 3.52 -10.01 -16.01
N GLU A 138 4.17 -9.13 -16.76
CA GLU A 138 5.43 -9.38 -17.47
C GLU A 138 6.57 -9.86 -16.56
N PHE A 139 6.54 -9.52 -15.27
CA PHE A 139 7.53 -10.01 -14.30
C PHE A 139 7.33 -11.49 -13.92
N CYS A 140 6.12 -12.03 -14.11
CA CYS A 140 5.79 -13.42 -13.85
C CYS A 140 5.87 -14.25 -15.14
N GLN A 141 7.06 -14.77 -15.45
CA GLN A 141 7.37 -15.51 -16.69
C GLN A 141 6.55 -16.80 -16.93
N ARG A 142 5.73 -17.23 -15.95
CA ARG A 142 4.93 -18.48 -16.00
C ARG A 142 3.43 -18.23 -15.73
N HIS A 143 2.82 -17.27 -16.44
CA HIS A 143 1.36 -17.11 -16.44
C HIS A 143 0.74 -17.70 -17.71
N LEU A 144 -0.31 -18.51 -17.57
CA LEU A 144 -1.05 -19.14 -18.68
C LEU A 144 -2.03 -18.15 -19.32
N MET A 145 -1.58 -16.96 -19.72
CA MET A 145 -2.38 -16.10 -20.57
C MET A 145 -2.29 -16.62 -22.00
N LYS A 146 -3.28 -17.40 -22.42
CA LYS A 146 -3.56 -17.61 -23.85
C LYS A 146 -3.98 -16.26 -24.41
N ASN A 147 -3.09 -15.60 -25.16
CA ASN A 147 -3.49 -14.46 -25.98
C ASN A 147 -4.52 -14.95 -27.00
N ILE A 148 -5.79 -14.64 -26.82
CA ILE A 148 -6.88 -15.10 -27.70
C ILE A 148 -6.69 -14.57 -29.15
N PHE A 149 -5.86 -13.53 -29.35
CA PHE A 149 -5.51 -12.98 -30.66
C PHE A 149 -4.11 -13.34 -31.18
N LYS A 150 -3.35 -14.16 -30.44
CA LYS A 150 -2.08 -14.71 -30.94
C LYS A 150 -1.98 -16.14 -30.42
N GLU A 151 -2.19 -17.11 -31.31
CA GLU A 151 -1.62 -18.45 -31.18
C GLU A 151 -0.09 -18.36 -31.12
N LYS A 152 0.44 -17.88 -30.00
CA LYS A 152 1.78 -18.12 -29.53
C LYS A 152 1.64 -18.14 -28.02
N VAL A 153 1.54 -19.36 -27.48
CA VAL A 153 1.84 -19.60 -26.08
C VAL A 153 3.25 -19.05 -25.88
N VAL A 154 3.39 -17.92 -25.18
CA VAL A 154 4.70 -17.44 -24.77
C VAL A 154 5.12 -18.36 -23.63
N VAL A 155 5.69 -19.51 -23.97
CA VAL A 155 6.46 -20.32 -23.02
C VAL A 155 7.86 -19.74 -23.00
N SER A 156 8.07 -18.68 -22.22
CA SER A 156 9.42 -18.30 -21.82
C SER A 156 9.97 -19.43 -20.93
N GLY A 157 10.74 -20.33 -21.54
CA GLY A 157 11.48 -21.40 -20.84
C GLY A 157 11.37 -22.81 -21.39
N LEU A 158 10.70 -23.07 -22.54
CA LEU A 158 10.79 -24.39 -23.20
C LEU A 158 11.86 -24.39 -24.30
N HIS A 159 13.11 -24.50 -23.86
CA HIS A 159 14.17 -25.09 -24.67
C HIS A 159 14.75 -26.24 -23.85
N ASP A 160 13.97 -27.30 -23.67
CA ASP A 160 14.55 -28.64 -23.55
C ASP A 160 13.50 -29.73 -23.83
N TYR A 161 13.19 -29.88 -25.11
CA TYR A 161 12.76 -31.15 -25.68
C TYR A 161 13.52 -31.28 -26.99
N ARG A 162 14.83 -31.51 -26.89
CA ARG A 162 15.55 -32.20 -27.96
C ARG A 162 15.40 -33.69 -27.70
N ASP A 163 14.61 -34.30 -28.56
CA ASP A 163 15.00 -35.52 -29.27
C ASP A 163 16.38 -36.08 -28.86
N TYR A 164 16.37 -37.16 -28.11
CA TYR A 164 17.33 -38.25 -28.26
C TYR A 164 16.56 -39.57 -28.21
N HIS A 165 15.99 -39.90 -29.37
CA HIS A 165 16.06 -41.26 -29.88
C HIS A 165 17.54 -41.66 -30.07
N GLU A 166 17.82 -42.97 -29.95
CA GLU A 166 19.12 -43.66 -30.18
C GLU A 166 20.14 -43.40 -29.05
N TYR A 167 20.45 -44.35 -28.16
CA TYR A 167 20.93 -45.73 -28.36
C TYR A 167 20.58 -46.66 -27.18
#